data_AF-A0A8J6G7L7-F1
#
_entry.id   AF-A0A8J6G7L7-F1
#
_cell.length_a   1.000
_cell.length_b   1.000
_cell.length_c   1.000
_cell.angle_alpha   90.00
_cell.angle_beta   90.00
_cell.angle_gamma   90.00
#
_symmetry.space_group_name_H-M   'P 1'
#
loop_
_entity.id
_entity.type
_entity.pdbx_description
1 polymer ?
#
loop_
_entity_poly.entity_id
_entity_poly.type
_entity_poly.pdbx_seq_one_letter_code
_entity_poly.pdbx_strand_id
1 'polypeptide(L)'
;MEKRNVTEFVLLGLTQNKNMEKIVFAVFLVIHIVSVIGNLLILFTIIYHQFVRSPMYFFLAYLSFIDACYSSVNNPKLIFDSLHEKKTIQFNRCMTQVFGEHFFAAAEVILLTAMAYDRYVAICKPLHYVTIMNRAV
;
A
#
# COMPACT_ATOMS: atom_id res chain seq x y z
N MET A 1 39.97 7.04 0.30
CA MET A 1 38.71 6.39 -0.11
C MET A 1 37.88 7.42 -0.85
N GLU A 2 37.80 7.29 -2.18
CA GLU A 2 37.05 8.19 -3.05
C GLU A 2 35.54 7.95 -2.82
N LYS A 3 34.85 8.91 -2.19
CA LYS A 3 33.38 8.86 -2.07
C LYS A 3 32.78 9.10 -3.45
N ARG A 4 32.47 8.02 -4.17
CA ARG A 4 31.59 8.11 -5.35
C ARG A 4 30.19 8.45 -4.88
N ASN A 5 29.83 9.73 -4.92
CA ASN A 5 28.46 10.17 -4.67
C ASN A 5 27.59 9.72 -5.85
N VAL A 6 26.86 8.62 -5.67
CA VAL A 6 25.87 8.15 -6.65
C VAL A 6 24.62 9.04 -6.52
N THR A 7 24.52 10.06 -7.38
CA THR A 7 23.43 11.04 -7.35
C THR A 7 22.19 10.58 -8.12
N GLU A 8 22.39 9.72 -9.13
CA GLU A 8 21.36 9.32 -10.08
C GLU A 8 21.37 7.81 -10.30
N PHE A 9 20.18 7.22 -10.34
CA PHE A 9 19.96 5.84 -10.79
C PHE A 9 19.25 5.89 -12.14
N VAL A 10 19.83 5.19 -13.12
CA VAL A 10 19.18 4.97 -14.43
C VAL A 10 18.32 3.73 -14.29
N LEU A 11 17.00 3.88 -14.36
CA LEU A 11 16.11 2.73 -14.51
C LEU A 11 16.19 2.25 -15.96
N LEU A 12 16.85 1.10 -16.16
CA LEU A 12 16.73 0.33 -17.39
C LEU A 12 15.25 -0.10 -17.46
N GLY A 13 14.46 0.53 -18.32
CA GLY A 13 13.01 0.35 -18.35
C GLY A 13 12.58 -1.12 -18.41
N LEU A 14 11.35 -1.40 -17.93
CA LEU A 14 10.77 -2.75 -17.86
C LEU A 14 10.77 -3.53 -19.19
N THR A 15 10.77 -2.84 -20.33
CA THR A 15 10.84 -3.46 -21.66
C THR A 15 11.51 -2.51 -22.66
N GLN A 16 12.32 -3.04 -23.57
CA GLN A 16 12.95 -2.29 -24.68
C GLN A 16 11.97 -1.90 -25.79
N ASN A 17 10.83 -2.60 -25.90
CA ASN A 17 9.80 -2.36 -26.90
C ASN A 17 8.79 -1.29 -26.42
N LYS A 18 8.78 -0.13 -27.10
CA LYS A 18 7.88 1.00 -26.80
C LYS A 18 6.39 0.65 -26.80
N ASN A 19 5.96 -0.36 -27.57
CA ASN A 19 4.55 -0.78 -27.58
C ASN A 19 4.19 -1.56 -26.30
N MET A 20 5.09 -2.43 -25.84
CA MET A 20 4.88 -3.20 -24.61
C MET A 20 4.93 -2.30 -23.38
N GLU A 21 5.80 -1.28 -23.36
CA GLU A 21 5.85 -0.27 -22.30
C GLU A 21 4.51 0.48 -22.15
N LYS A 22 3.88 0.88 -23.26
CA LYS A 22 2.54 1.51 -23.24
C LYS A 22 1.44 0.59 -22.71
N ILE A 23 1.49 -0.69 -23.06
CA ILE A 23 0.53 -1.68 -22.56
C ILE A 23 0.70 -1.85 -21.05
N VAL A 24 1.94 -2.03 -20.60
CA VAL A 24 2.28 -2.16 -19.18
C VAL A 24 1.83 -0.91 -18.40
N PHE A 25 2.09 0.29 -18.93
CA PHE A 25 1.61 1.55 -18.37
C PHE A 25 0.09 1.58 -18.23
N ALA A 26 -0.64 1.24 -19.29
CA ALA A 26 -2.10 1.25 -19.28
C ALA A 26 -2.66 0.26 -18.24
N VAL A 27 -2.08 -0.94 -18.16
CA VAL A 27 -2.48 -1.96 -17.18
C VAL A 27 -2.23 -1.47 -15.75
N PHE A 28 -1.04 -0.95 -15.44
CA PHE A 28 -0.73 -0.42 -14.10
C PHE A 28 -1.60 0.78 -13.72
N LEU A 29 -1.93 1.64 -14.67
CA LEU A 29 -2.80 2.78 -14.45
C LEU A 29 -4.23 2.34 -14.11
N VAL A 30 -4.78 1.37 -14.85
CA VAL A 30 -6.11 0.81 -14.57
C VAL A 30 -6.13 0.14 -13.20
N ILE A 31 -5.15 -0.72 -12.89
CA ILE A 31 -5.07 -1.40 -11.59
C ILE A 31 -5.03 -0.39 -10.44
N HIS A 32 -4.26 0.68 -10.59
CA HIS A 32 -4.17 1.72 -9.57
C HIS A 32 -5.46 2.48 -9.35
N ILE A 33 -6.12 2.93 -10.43
CA ILE A 33 -7.42 3.62 -10.31
C ILE A 33 -8.43 2.72 -9.60
N VAL A 34 -8.53 1.45 -10.01
CA VAL A 34 -9.45 0.47 -9.41
C VAL A 34 -9.11 0.24 -7.94
N SER A 35 -7.83 0.06 -7.62
CA SER A 35 -7.36 -0.16 -6.24
C SER A 35 -7.63 1.04 -5.33
N VAL A 36 -7.32 2.26 -5.76
CA VAL A 36 -7.55 3.47 -4.98
C VAL A 36 -9.05 3.69 -4.78
N ILE A 37 -9.85 3.61 -5.84
CA ILE A 37 -11.31 3.77 -5.74
C ILE A 37 -11.91 2.70 -4.83
N GLY A 38 -11.55 1.43 -5.01
CA GLY A 38 -12.05 0.32 -4.22
C GLY A 38 -11.77 0.49 -2.72
N ASN A 39 -10.53 0.81 -2.37
CA ASN A 39 -10.13 1.01 -0.98
C ASN A 39 -10.75 2.26 -0.34
N LEU A 40 -10.87 3.36 -1.08
CA LEU A 40 -11.56 4.55 -0.60
C LEU A 40 -13.06 4.32 -0.39
N LEU A 41 -13.71 3.56 -1.26
CA LEU A 41 -15.11 3.17 -1.09
C LEU A 41 -15.29 2.34 0.17
N ILE A 42 -14.45 1.33 0.41
CA ILE A 42 -14.50 0.51 1.64
C ILE A 42 -14.34 1.38 2.88
N LEU A 43 -13.33 2.24 2.89
CA LEU A 43 -13.08 3.19 3.98
C LEU A 43 -14.32 4.07 4.24
N PHE A 44 -14.87 4.65 3.18
CA PHE A 44 -16.04 5.54 3.28
C PHE A 44 -17.27 4.79 3.80
N THR A 45 -17.53 3.58 3.31
CA THR A 45 -18.64 2.74 3.79
C THR A 45 -18.52 2.43 5.28
N ILE A 46 -17.32 2.10 5.76
CA ILE A 46 -17.09 1.79 7.18
C ILE A 46 -17.30 3.02 8.07
N ILE A 47 -16.80 4.19 7.63
CA ILE A 47 -16.95 5.45 8.37
C ILE A 47 -18.41 5.89 8.39
N TYR A 48 -19.08 5.88 7.22
CA TYR A 48 -20.45 6.36 7.07
C TYR A 48 -21.45 5.57 7.91
N HIS A 49 -21.34 4.24 7.92
CA HIS A 49 -22.23 3.40 8.71
C HIS A 49 -21.82 3.25 10.19
N GLN A 50 -20.77 3.95 10.63
CA GLN A 50 -20.25 3.89 12.00
C GLN A 50 -19.91 2.45 12.48
N PHE A 51 -19.68 1.53 11.53
CA PHE A 51 -19.30 0.14 11.80
C PHE A 51 -17.95 0.01 12.50
N VAL A 52 -17.21 1.12 12.57
CA VAL A 52 -15.97 1.27 13.33
C VAL A 52 -16.12 0.73 14.75
N ARG A 53 -17.30 0.66 15.39
CA ARG A 53 -17.45 0.07 16.74
C ARG A 53 -16.95 -1.38 16.87
N SER A 54 -16.94 -2.17 15.80
CA SER A 54 -16.32 -3.50 15.82
C SER A 54 -14.81 -3.43 15.59
N PRO A 55 -13.97 -4.20 16.31
CA PRO A 55 -12.53 -4.28 16.08
C PRO A 55 -12.19 -4.67 14.64
N MET A 56 -12.95 -5.59 14.04
CA MET A 56 -12.73 -6.05 12.66
C MET A 56 -12.86 -4.92 11.63
N TYR A 57 -13.94 -4.11 11.72
CA TYR A 57 -14.15 -2.99 10.78
C TYR A 57 -13.13 -1.87 10.97
N PHE A 58 -12.57 -1.70 12.17
CA PHE A 58 -11.46 -0.78 12.38
C PHE A 58 -10.18 -1.23 11.70
N PHE A 59 -9.82 -2.51 11.82
CA PHE A 59 -8.67 -3.05 11.09
C PHE A 59 -8.86 -2.95 9.58
N LEU A 60 -10.06 -3.23 9.06
CA LEU A 60 -10.38 -3.09 7.64
C LEU A 60 -10.28 -1.64 7.14
N ALA A 61 -10.73 -0.66 7.93
CA ALA A 61 -10.59 0.75 7.58
C ALA A 61 -9.11 1.15 7.49
N TYR A 62 -8.28 0.71 8.46
CA TYR A 62 -6.85 1.01 8.45
C TYR A 62 -6.11 0.30 7.32
N LEU A 63 -6.47 -0.95 7.03
CA LEU A 63 -5.94 -1.71 5.90
C LEU A 63 -6.28 -1.02 4.57
N SER A 64 -7.54 -0.63 4.36
CA SER A 64 -7.97 0.08 3.15
C SER A 64 -7.23 1.42 2.98
N PHE A 65 -6.99 2.14 4.08
CA PHE A 65 -6.19 3.37 4.04
C PHE A 65 -4.74 3.09 3.64
N ILE A 66 -4.10 2.08 4.24
CA ILE A 66 -2.74 1.66 3.88
C ILE A 66 -2.66 1.24 2.41
N ASP A 67 -3.62 0.46 1.91
CA ASP A 67 -3.62 0.00 0.52
C ASP A 67 -3.76 1.17 -0.47
N ALA A 68 -4.59 2.17 -0.15
CA ALA A 68 -4.71 3.38 -0.95
C ALA A 68 -3.39 4.19 -0.96
N CYS A 69 -2.73 4.32 0.19
CA CYS A 69 -1.41 4.96 0.30
C CYS A 69 -0.33 4.17 -0.44
N TYR A 70 -0.27 2.86 -0.27
CA TYR A 70 0.70 1.96 -0.90
C TYR A 70 0.57 1.98 -2.42
N SER A 71 -0.66 1.92 -2.94
CA SER A 71 -0.94 2.07 -4.37
C SER A 71 -0.46 3.42 -4.92
N SER A 72 -0.57 4.49 -4.12
CA SER A 72 -0.12 5.85 -4.50
C SER A 72 1.40 6.05 -4.42
N VAL A 73 2.12 5.25 -3.63
CA VAL A 73 3.60 5.32 -3.53
C VAL A 73 4.27 4.54 -4.65
N ASN A 74 3.71 3.40 -5.05
CA ASN A 74 4.25 2.54 -6.10
C ASN A 74 4.05 3.11 -7.51
N ASN A 75 2.89 3.70 -7.78
CA ASN A 75 2.49 4.02 -9.15
C ASN A 75 3.04 5.31 -9.80
N PRO A 76 3.40 6.40 -9.08
CA PRO A 76 3.90 7.61 -9.74
C PRO A 76 5.27 7.40 -10.38
N LYS A 77 6.00 6.31 -10.10
CA LYS A 77 7.30 6.04 -10.73
C LYS A 77 7.17 5.24 -12.03
N LEU A 78 6.32 4.22 -12.06
CA LEU A 78 5.99 3.48 -13.29
C LEU A 78 5.34 4.37 -14.36
N ILE A 79 4.46 5.28 -13.92
CA ILE A 79 3.76 6.22 -14.81
C ILE A 79 4.71 7.33 -15.31
N PHE A 80 5.54 7.88 -14.43
CA PHE A 80 6.46 8.96 -14.78
C PHE A 80 7.65 8.46 -15.60
N ASP A 81 8.14 7.24 -15.33
CA ASP A 81 9.21 6.61 -16.12
C ASP A 81 8.76 6.24 -17.54
N SER A 82 7.47 6.03 -17.79
CA SER A 82 6.93 5.78 -19.14
C SER A 82 6.76 7.04 -20.00
N LEU A 83 6.74 8.23 -19.38
CA LEU A 83 6.47 9.52 -20.06
C LEU A 83 7.75 10.29 -20.44
N HIS A 84 8.90 9.99 -19.83
CA HIS A 84 10.16 10.68 -20.08
C HIS A 84 11.21 9.80 -20.76
N GLU A 85 11.88 10.36 -21.77
CA GLU A 85 12.91 9.69 -22.59
C GLU A 85 14.21 9.41 -21.81
N LYS A 86 14.41 10.07 -20.66
CA LYS A 86 15.48 9.79 -19.69
C LYS A 86 14.89 9.37 -18.34
N LYS A 87 15.04 8.08 -18.03
CA LYS A 87 14.60 7.41 -16.79
C LYS A 87 15.61 7.58 -15.66
N THR A 88 15.84 8.82 -15.22
CA THR A 88 16.75 9.09 -14.09
C THR A 88 15.97 9.43 -12.84
N ILE A 89 16.09 8.59 -11.80
CA ILE A 89 15.59 8.91 -10.46
C ILE A 89 16.75 9.33 -9.56
N GLN A 90 16.54 10.40 -8.80
CA GLN A 90 17.48 10.84 -7.78
C GLN A 90 17.54 9.79 -6.65
N PHE A 91 18.76 9.47 -6.19
CA PHE A 91 18.98 8.44 -5.16
C PHE A 91 18.08 8.63 -3.92
N ASN A 92 17.98 9.87 -3.41
CA ASN A 92 17.17 10.17 -2.23
C ASN A 92 15.68 9.83 -2.44
N ARG A 93 15.12 10.15 -3.62
CA ARG A 93 13.73 9.82 -3.96
C ARG A 93 13.52 8.31 -4.06
N CYS A 94 14.48 7.58 -4.63
CA CYS A 94 14.45 6.13 -4.69
C CYS A 94 14.45 5.50 -3.28
N MET A 95 15.34 5.95 -2.41
CA MET A 95 15.43 5.43 -1.05
C MET A 95 14.19 5.74 -0.21
N THR A 96 13.63 6.95 -0.32
CA THR A 96 12.37 7.30 0.35
C THR A 96 11.22 6.40 -0.10
N GLN A 97 11.16 6.05 -1.39
CA GLN A 97 10.13 5.16 -1.89
C GLN A 97 10.29 3.73 -1.38
N VAL A 98 11.51 3.15 -1.48
CA VAL A 98 11.77 1.79 -0.98
C VAL A 98 11.46 1.69 0.51
N PHE A 99 11.82 2.72 1.27
CA PHE A 99 11.48 2.82 2.69
C PHE A 99 9.96 2.86 2.91
N GLY A 100 9.25 3.69 2.15
CA GLY A 100 7.79 3.76 2.22
C GLY A 100 7.13 2.41 1.89
N GLU A 101 7.55 1.76 0.82
CA GLU A 101 7.06 0.43 0.41
C GLU A 101 7.24 -0.61 1.51
N HIS A 102 8.43 -0.69 2.12
CA HIS A 102 8.70 -1.62 3.22
C HIS A 102 7.88 -1.29 4.47
N PHE A 103 7.74 0.00 4.79
CA PHE A 103 6.98 0.44 5.96
C PHE A 103 5.50 0.08 5.83
N PHE A 104 4.88 0.38 4.68
CA PHE A 104 3.48 0.05 4.42
C PHE A 104 3.26 -1.47 4.36
N ALA A 105 4.15 -2.23 3.70
CA ALA A 105 4.05 -3.69 3.67
C ALA A 105 4.17 -4.31 5.08
N ALA A 106 5.08 -3.80 5.92
CA ALA A 106 5.19 -4.27 7.31
C ALA A 106 3.91 -3.96 8.10
N ALA A 107 3.35 -2.77 7.94
CA ALA A 107 2.10 -2.37 8.60
C ALA A 107 0.91 -3.23 8.13
N GLU A 108 0.83 -3.56 6.84
CA GLU A 108 -0.17 -4.46 6.25
C GLU A 108 -0.11 -5.84 6.92
N VAL A 109 1.09 -6.44 7.01
CA VAL A 109 1.29 -7.75 7.65
C VAL A 109 0.88 -7.74 9.12
N ILE A 110 1.22 -6.67 9.86
CA ILE A 110 0.82 -6.52 11.26
C ILE A 110 -0.70 -6.47 11.39
N LEU A 111 -1.40 -5.73 10.52
CA LEU A 111 -2.86 -5.65 10.52
C LEU A 111 -3.51 -6.98 10.16
N LEU A 112 -3.02 -7.66 9.12
CA LEU A 112 -3.51 -8.99 8.73
C LEU A 112 -3.36 -9.98 9.88
N THR A 113 -2.23 -9.94 10.58
CA THR A 113 -1.98 -10.76 11.78
C THR A 113 -2.94 -10.41 12.91
N ALA A 114 -3.18 -9.13 13.16
CA ALA A 114 -4.12 -8.67 14.18
C ALA A 114 -5.57 -9.11 13.87
N MET A 115 -6.00 -9.06 12.60
CA MET A 115 -7.31 -9.54 12.16
C MET A 115 -7.42 -11.06 12.31
N ALA A 116 -6.38 -11.81 11.96
CA ALA A 116 -6.35 -13.26 12.15
C ALA A 116 -6.44 -13.62 13.65
N TYR A 117 -5.74 -12.85 14.50
CA TYR A 117 -5.82 -13.00 15.95
C TYR A 117 -7.21 -12.67 16.50
N ASP A 118 -7.83 -11.58 16.05
CA ASP A 118 -9.21 -11.22 16.43
C ASP A 118 -10.18 -12.38 16.12
N ARG A 119 -10.12 -12.94 14.90
CA ARG A 119 -10.94 -14.10 14.50
C ARG A 119 -10.65 -15.33 15.34
N TYR A 120 -9.38 -15.60 15.64
CA TYR A 120 -8.98 -16.72 16.50
C TYR A 120 -9.57 -16.58 17.90
N VAL A 121 -9.46 -15.41 18.55
CA VAL A 121 -9.99 -15.19 19.90
C VAL A 121 -11.52 -15.27 19.90
N ALA A 122 -12.19 -14.73 18.86
CA ALA A 122 -13.64 -14.81 18.72
C ALA A 122 -14.14 -16.27 18.68
N ILE A 123 -13.40 -17.17 18.04
CA ILE A 123 -13.77 -18.59 17.88
C ILE A 123 -13.33 -19.41 19.12
N CYS A 124 -12.09 -19.28 19.55
CA CYS A 124 -11.50 -20.14 20.57
C CYS A 124 -11.80 -19.67 22.01
N LYS A 125 -12.15 -18.40 22.21
CA LYS A 125 -12.38 -17.79 23.53
C LYS A 125 -13.57 -16.81 23.53
N PRO A 126 -14.79 -17.22 23.09
CA PRO A 126 -15.92 -16.31 22.89
C PRO A 126 -16.34 -15.55 24.15
N LEU A 127 -16.36 -16.21 25.31
CA LEU A 127 -16.72 -15.58 26.61
C LEU A 127 -15.73 -14.51 27.07
N HIS A 128 -14.46 -14.60 26.65
CA HIS A 128 -13.41 -13.65 27.01
C HIS A 128 -13.13 -12.65 25.89
N TYR A 129 -13.75 -12.80 24.72
CA TYR A 129 -13.51 -11.98 23.55
C TYR A 129 -13.71 -10.49 23.84
N VAL A 130 -14.82 -10.13 24.51
CA VAL A 130 -15.12 -8.73 24.84
C VAL A 130 -14.08 -8.11 25.77
N THR A 131 -13.48 -8.90 26.66
CA THR A 131 -12.44 -8.45 27.60
C THR A 131 -11.07 -8.34 26.91
N ILE A 132 -10.73 -9.30 26.04
CA ILE A 132 -9.45 -9.35 25.31
C ILE A 132 -9.41 -8.31 24.18
N MET A 133 -10.47 -8.22 23.39
CA MET A 133 -10.65 -7.26 22.30
C MET A 133 -11.35 -5.99 22.77
N ASN A 134 -11.19 -5.63 24.05
CA ASN A 134 -11.73 -4.39 24.59
C ASN A 134 -10.99 -3.20 24.00
N ARG A 135 -11.74 -2.21 23.51
CA ARG A 135 -11.21 -0.89 23.21
C ARG A 135 -11.13 -0.09 24.50
N ALA A 136 -10.09 -0.31 25.29
CA ALA A 136 -9.65 0.72 26.21
C ALA A 136 -8.99 1.83 25.38
N VAL A 137 -9.79 2.82 25.00
CA VAL A 137 -9.31 4.15 24.58
C VAL A 137 -9.45 5.06 25.79
#